data_AF-A0A8K0KC48-F1
#
_entry.id   AF-A0A8K0KC48-F1
#
_cell.length_a   1.000
_cell.length_b   1.000
_cell.length_c   1.000
_cell.angle_alpha   90.00
_cell.angle_beta   90.00
_cell.angle_gamma   90.00
#
_symmetry.space_group_name_H-M   'P 1'
#
loop_
_entity.id
_entity.type
_entity.pdbx_description
1 polymer ?
#
loop_
_entity_poly.entity_id
_entity_poly.type
_entity_poly.pdbx_seq_one_letter_code
_entity_poly.pdbx_strand_id
1 'polypeptide(L)'
;MAQETDDINLTPQELQVLSELDSRQFGFLKLNTPEQTKKKALVVKAVKYLERMIVQAQSQKERSRRCSGASKDDEAGGDRTPDKEINIDPKTYCKLGHFHLLLEDYPKGKQQY
;
A
#
# COMPACT_ATOMS: atom_id res chain seq x y z
N MET A 1 -17.05 -11.82 13.29
CA MET A 1 -15.62 -11.80 12.92
C MET A 1 -15.18 -10.35 13.06
N ALA A 2 -14.55 -10.01 14.18
CA ALA A 2 -14.38 -8.62 14.63
C ALA A 2 -13.22 -7.91 13.91
N GLN A 3 -13.52 -6.71 13.41
CA GLN A 3 -12.67 -5.53 13.25
C GLN A 3 -11.18 -5.74 12.88
N GLU A 4 -10.84 -5.53 11.60
CA GLU A 4 -9.48 -5.14 11.17
C GLU A 4 -9.50 -4.04 10.08
N THR A 5 -10.54 -3.21 10.10
CA THR A 5 -10.80 -2.16 9.09
C THR A 5 -10.61 -0.73 9.59
N ASP A 6 -10.32 -0.50 10.88
CA ASP A 6 -10.42 0.86 11.46
C ASP A 6 -9.12 1.70 11.51
N ASP A 7 -7.91 1.14 11.46
CA ASP A 7 -6.73 1.92 11.91
C ASP A 7 -5.54 2.02 10.94
N ILE A 8 -5.76 1.93 9.63
CA ILE A 8 -4.72 2.34 8.65
C ILE A 8 -4.99 3.76 8.14
N ASN A 9 -5.37 4.66 9.05
CA ASN A 9 -5.20 6.09 8.83
C ASN A 9 -3.75 6.42 9.16
N LEU A 10 -2.96 6.69 8.13
CA LEU A 10 -1.65 7.31 8.31
C LEU A 10 -1.88 8.79 8.56
N THR A 11 -1.43 9.28 9.72
CA THR A 11 -1.46 10.71 9.99
C THR A 11 -0.50 11.42 9.03
N PRO A 12 -0.73 12.72 8.72
CA PRO A 12 0.18 13.48 7.86
C PRO A 12 1.62 13.51 8.39
N GLN A 13 1.81 13.42 9.72
CA GLN A 13 3.13 13.29 10.33
C GLN A 13 3.79 11.95 10.01
N GLU A 14 3.05 10.84 10.10
CA GLU A 14 3.57 9.52 9.69
C GLU A 14 3.90 9.52 8.19
N LEU A 15 3.04 10.13 7.36
CA LEU A 15 3.28 10.28 5.92
C LEU A 15 4.54 11.08 5.60
N GLN A 16 4.77 12.17 6.34
CA GLN A 16 5.96 13.01 6.21
C GLN A 16 7.21 12.17 6.47
N VAL A 17 7.25 11.45 7.60
CA VAL A 17 8.37 10.57 7.95
C VAL A 17 8.58 9.49 6.88
N LEU A 18 7.51 8.87 6.40
CA LEU A 18 7.58 7.85 5.35
C LEU A 18 8.06 8.41 4.01
N SER A 19 7.76 9.68 3.71
CA SER A 19 8.20 10.33 2.48
C SER A 19 9.71 10.61 2.45
N GLU A 20 10.32 10.74 3.63
CA GLU A 20 11.76 10.93 3.78
C GLU A 20 12.52 9.61 3.66
N LEU A 21 11.84 8.46 3.87
CA LEU A 21 12.44 7.14 3.76
C LEU A 21 12.59 6.71 2.29
N ASP A 22 13.82 6.35 1.92
CA ASP A 22 14.18 5.82 0.60
C ASP A 22 15.17 4.66 0.76
N SER A 23 15.22 3.79 -0.24
CA SER A 23 16.22 2.74 -0.45
C SER A 23 17.67 3.16 -0.19
N ARG A 24 18.03 4.43 -0.40
CA ARG A 24 19.37 4.96 -0.09
C ARG A 24 19.74 4.86 1.40
N GLN A 25 18.74 4.80 2.27
CA GLN A 25 18.95 4.63 3.70
C GLN A 25 19.21 3.17 4.08
N PHE A 26 19.01 2.22 3.16
CA PHE A 26 19.35 0.82 3.38
C PHE A 26 20.84 0.67 3.70
N GLY A 27 21.18 -0.08 4.74
CA GLY A 27 22.55 -0.24 5.25
C GLY A 27 22.99 0.85 6.24
N PHE A 28 22.39 2.05 6.20
CA PHE A 28 22.62 3.12 7.17
C PHE A 28 21.57 3.14 8.28
N LEU A 29 20.29 3.02 7.90
CA LEU A 29 19.14 2.89 8.79
C LEU A 29 18.81 1.41 8.97
N LYS A 30 19.21 0.85 10.11
CA LYS A 30 18.84 -0.52 10.49
C LYS A 30 17.51 -0.51 11.23
N LEU A 31 16.42 -0.83 10.53
CA LEU A 31 15.11 -0.98 11.17
C LEU A 31 15.03 -2.19 12.12
N ASN A 32 16.03 -3.09 12.08
CA ASN A 32 16.14 -4.26 12.95
C ASN A 32 16.66 -3.97 14.37
N THR A 33 17.06 -2.73 14.66
CA THR A 33 17.51 -2.37 16.02
C THR A 33 16.33 -1.93 16.89
N PRO A 34 16.37 -2.19 18.21
CA PRO A 34 15.28 -1.84 19.11
C PRO A 34 15.01 -0.33 19.15
N GLU A 35 16.02 0.51 18.87
CA GLU A 35 15.87 1.96 18.80
C GLU A 35 14.95 2.41 17.65
N GLN A 36 14.86 1.62 16.57
CA GLN A 36 14.05 1.93 15.40
C GLN A 36 12.72 1.20 15.35
N THR A 37 12.31 0.53 16.43
CA THR A 37 11.04 -0.22 16.50
C THR A 37 9.83 0.61 16.08
N LYS A 38 9.78 1.89 16.49
CA LYS A 38 8.70 2.81 16.11
C LYS A 38 8.68 3.08 14.60
N LYS A 39 9.84 3.31 13.98
CA LYS A 39 9.95 3.49 12.53
C LYS A 39 9.64 2.20 11.79
N LYS A 40 10.11 1.05 12.28
CA LYS A 40 9.79 -0.26 11.70
C LYS A 40 8.27 -0.50 11.67
N ALA A 41 7.58 -0.26 12.79
CA ALA A 41 6.13 -0.40 12.85
C ALA A 41 5.41 0.53 11.86
N LEU A 42 5.90 1.77 11.72
CA LEU A 42 5.41 2.76 10.76
C LEU A 42 5.54 2.27 9.31
N VAL A 43 6.71 1.73 8.95
CA VAL A 43 6.98 1.19 7.61
C VAL A 43 6.12 -0.05 7.35
N VAL A 44 5.95 -0.95 8.31
CA VAL A 44 5.04 -2.11 8.19
C VAL A 44 3.59 -1.65 7.97
N LYS A 45 3.13 -0.63 8.70
CA LYS A 45 1.80 -0.03 8.53
C LYS A 45 1.65 0.56 7.12
N ALA A 46 2.67 1.26 6.62
CA ALA A 46 2.69 1.85 5.28
C ALA A 46 2.66 0.78 4.17
N VAL A 47 3.42 -0.31 4.31
CA VAL A 47 3.40 -1.45 3.39
C VAL A 47 1.99 -2.04 3.30
N LYS A 48 1.38 -2.38 4.45
CA LYS A 48 0.01 -2.91 4.48
C LYS A 48 -1.01 -1.97 3.84
N TYR A 49 -0.86 -0.66 4.06
CA TYR A 49 -1.72 0.36 3.44
C TYR A 49 -1.61 0.33 1.91
N LEU A 50 -0.38 0.42 1.39
CA LEU A 50 -0.10 0.45 -0.03
C LEU A 50 -0.55 -0.84 -0.72
N GLU A 51 -0.30 -2.01 -0.10
CA GLU A 51 -0.77 -3.31 -0.60
C GLU A 51 -2.30 -3.37 -0.70
N ARG A 52 -3.01 -2.99 0.37
CA ARG A 52 -4.49 -2.96 0.36
C ARG A 52 -5.01 -2.00 -0.71
N MET A 53 -4.40 -0.83 -0.84
CA MET A 53 -4.77 0.16 -1.85
C MET A 53 -4.57 -0.37 -3.28
N ILE A 54 -3.44 -1.05 -3.55
CA ILE A 54 -3.14 -1.69 -4.83
C ILE A 54 -4.15 -2.81 -5.14
N VAL A 55 -4.41 -3.70 -4.17
CA VAL A 55 -5.38 -4.80 -4.34
C VAL A 55 -6.78 -4.26 -4.60
N GLN A 56 -7.20 -3.21 -3.88
CA GLN A 56 -8.50 -2.58 -4.08
C GLN A 56 -8.62 -1.95 -5.47
N ALA A 57 -7.58 -1.25 -5.94
CA ALA A 57 -7.53 -0.68 -7.28
C ALA A 57 -7.60 -1.75 -8.39
N GLN A 58 -6.88 -2.86 -8.22
CA GLN A 58 -6.91 -3.97 -9.18
C GLN A 58 -8.28 -4.67 -9.20
N SER A 59 -8.86 -4.93 -8.02
CA SER A 59 -10.18 -5.55 -7.88
C SER A 59 -11.28 -4.72 -8.57
N GLN A 60 -11.19 -3.40 -8.49
CA GLN A 60 -12.13 -2.49 -9.14
C GLN A 60 -11.95 -2.50 -10.67
N LYS A 61 -10.70 -2.55 -11.16
CA LYS A 61 -10.36 -2.64 -12.58
C LYS A 61 -10.77 -3.98 -13.21
N GLU A 62 -10.69 -5.09 -12.49
CA GLU A 62 -11.19 -6.38 -12.97
C GLU A 62 -12.73 -6.42 -13.00
N ARG A 63 -13.38 -5.79 -12.02
CA ARG A 63 -14.85 -5.69 -11.99
C ARG A 63 -15.40 -4.82 -13.13
N SER A 64 -14.71 -3.74 -13.50
CA SER A 64 -15.09 -2.91 -14.66
C SER A 64 -14.85 -3.62 -16.00
N ARG A 65 -13.79 -4.44 -16.11
CA ARG A 65 -13.53 -5.29 -17.30
C ARG A 65 -14.53 -6.43 -17.48
N ARG A 66 -15.08 -6.96 -16.38
CA ARG A 66 -16.13 -7.99 -16.43
C ARG A 66 -17.53 -7.46 -16.76
N CYS A 67 -17.72 -6.14 -16.77
CA CYS A 67 -19.02 -5.50 -17.02
C CYS A 67 -19.06 -4.62 -18.30
N SER A 68 -17.94 -4.47 -19.02
CA SER A 68 -17.87 -3.67 -20.27
C SER A 68 -18.38 -4.41 -21.52
N GLY A 69 -19.20 -5.46 -21.33
CA GLY A 69 -19.82 -6.26 -22.39
C GLY A 69 -21.33 -6.09 -22.55
N ALA A 70 -21.97 -5.10 -21.91
CA ALA A 70 -23.41 -4.86 -22.09
C ALA A 70 -23.73 -3.37 -22.32
N SER A 71 -24.24 -3.15 -23.53
CA SER A 71 -24.95 -2.02 -24.15
C SER A 71 -25.49 -0.85 -23.30
N LYS A 72 -25.28 0.35 -23.86
CA LYS A 72 -26.27 1.41 -24.24
C LYS A 72 -27.61 1.52 -23.49
N ASP A 73 -27.92 2.78 -23.15
CA ASP A 73 -29.23 3.41 -22.87
C ASP A 73 -30.00 2.92 -21.63
N ASP A 74 -30.10 3.76 -20.59
CA ASP A 74 -31.36 4.41 -20.15
C ASP A 74 -31.22 5.10 -18.78
N GLU A 75 -32.01 6.16 -18.64
CA GLU A 75 -32.08 7.14 -17.56
C GLU A 75 -32.75 6.58 -16.29
N ALA A 76 -32.12 6.73 -15.12
CA ALA A 76 -32.81 6.87 -13.83
C ALA A 76 -31.81 7.11 -12.70
N GLY A 77 -32.09 8.14 -11.90
CA GLY A 77 -31.28 8.64 -10.80
C GLY A 77 -30.75 7.58 -9.83
N GLY A 78 -29.49 7.74 -9.48
CA GLY A 78 -28.86 7.08 -8.34
C GLY A 78 -27.61 7.87 -8.00
N ASP A 79 -27.58 8.42 -6.79
CA ASP A 79 -26.42 9.01 -6.14
C ASP A 79 -25.23 8.03 -6.24
N ARG A 80 -24.47 8.13 -7.33
CA ARG A 80 -23.22 7.38 -7.49
C ARG A 80 -22.15 8.30 -6.94
N THR A 81 -21.86 8.11 -5.66
CA THR A 81 -20.61 8.56 -5.06
C THR A 81 -19.52 8.30 -6.08
N PRO A 82 -18.74 9.30 -6.53
CA PRO A 82 -17.76 9.10 -7.59
C PRO A 82 -16.84 7.98 -7.11
N ASP A 83 -16.92 6.84 -7.79
CA ASP A 83 -16.02 5.73 -7.64
C ASP A 83 -14.68 6.34 -7.99
N LYS A 84 -13.93 6.77 -6.95
CA LYS A 84 -12.62 7.37 -7.11
C LYS A 84 -11.82 6.33 -7.87
N GLU A 85 -11.67 6.52 -9.18
CA GLU A 85 -10.76 5.75 -10.01
C GLU A 85 -9.42 5.81 -9.28
N ILE A 86 -9.06 4.72 -8.62
CA ILE A 86 -7.82 4.64 -7.85
C ILE A 86 -6.71 4.48 -8.90
N ASN A 87 -6.26 5.62 -9.44
CA ASN A 87 -5.13 5.65 -10.36
C ASN A 87 -3.84 5.43 -9.54
N ILE A 88 -3.39 4.18 -9.50
CA ILE A 88 -2.15 3.82 -8.81
C ILE A 88 -0.97 4.28 -9.67
N ASP A 89 -0.28 5.33 -9.24
CA ASP A 89 0.96 5.77 -9.88
C ASP A 89 2.05 4.69 -9.83
N PRO A 90 2.93 4.57 -10.85
CA PRO A 90 4.10 3.69 -10.82
C PRO A 90 4.99 3.93 -9.59
N LYS A 91 5.04 5.19 -9.13
CA LYS A 91 5.78 5.61 -7.93
C LYS A 91 5.28 4.92 -6.65
N THR A 92 4.02 4.50 -6.61
CA THR A 92 3.43 3.75 -5.49
C THR A 92 4.14 2.41 -5.31
N TYR A 93 4.35 1.69 -6.41
CA TYR A 93 5.06 0.41 -6.42
C TYR A 93 6.55 0.60 -6.08
N CYS A 94 7.19 1.68 -6.57
CA CYS A 94 8.56 2.01 -6.18
C CYS A 94 8.69 2.24 -4.67
N LYS A 95 7.80 3.05 -4.08
CA LYS A 95 7.77 3.30 -2.62
C LYS A 95 7.55 2.01 -1.83
N LEU A 96 6.64 1.16 -2.28
CA LEU A 96 6.41 -0.15 -1.67
C LEU A 96 7.69 -1.00 -1.65
N GLY A 97 8.44 -1.01 -2.77
CA GLY A 97 9.72 -1.69 -2.87
C GLY A 97 10.80 -1.11 -1.94
N HIS A 98 10.89 0.22 -1.84
CA HIS A 98 11.83 0.88 -0.92
C HIS A 98 11.57 0.49 0.53
N PHE A 99 10.30 0.41 0.95
CA PHE A 99 9.93 -0.03 2.29
C PHE A 99 10.28 -1.48 2.56
N HIS A 100 10.04 -2.40 1.62
CA HIS A 100 10.44 -3.79 1.76
C HIS A 100 11.96 -3.95 1.91
N LEU A 101 12.73 -3.20 1.11
CA LEU A 101 14.18 -3.17 1.23
C LEU A 101 14.61 -2.69 2.63
N LEU A 102 14.06 -1.58 3.12
CA LEU A 102 14.38 -1.06 4.45
C LEU A 102 13.97 -1.99 5.60
N LEU A 103 12.87 -2.72 5.45
CA LEU A 103 12.43 -3.69 6.47
C LEU A 103 13.40 -4.87 6.60
N GLU A 104 14.29 -5.09 5.63
CA GLU A 104 15.20 -6.24 5.57
C GLU A 104 14.45 -7.59 5.67
N ASP A 105 13.13 -7.59 5.49
CA ASP A 105 12.24 -8.77 5.42
C ASP A 105 12.36 -9.41 4.04
N TYR A 106 13.61 -9.69 3.66
CA TYR A 106 13.85 -10.69 2.64
C TYR A 106 13.52 -12.03 3.29
N PRO A 107 12.78 -12.92 2.62
CA PRO A 107 12.91 -14.33 2.92
C PRO A 107 14.38 -14.64 2.62
N LYS A 108 15.24 -14.48 3.64
CA LYS A 108 16.60 -15.00 3.64
C LYS A 108 16.36 -16.47 3.37
N GLY A 109 16.58 -16.88 2.12
CA GLY A 109 16.69 -18.28 1.80
C GLY A 109 17.64 -18.82 2.83
N LYS A 110 17.12 -19.65 3.75
CA LYS A 110 17.93 -20.45 4.65
C LYS A 110 18.64 -21.47 3.77
N GLN A 111 19.53 -21.02 2.91
CA GLN A 111 20.60 -21.85 2.40
C GLN A 111 21.66 -21.80 3.50
N GLN A 112 21.36 -22.49 4.61
CA GLN A 112 22.42 -23.06 5.43
C GLN A 112 23.15 -24.04 4.50
N TYR A 113 24.31 -23.63 4.00
CA TYR A 113 25.33 -24.57 3.53
C TYR A 113 26.21 -24.93 4.72
#